data_AF-A0A3E1PA01-F1
#
_entry.id   AF-A0A3E1PA01-F1
#
_cell.length_a   1.000
_cell.length_b   1.000
_cell.length_c   1.000
_cell.angle_alpha   90.00
_cell.angle_beta   90.00
_cell.angle_gamma   90.00
#
_symmetry.space_group_name_H-M   'P 1'
#
loop_
_entity.id
_entity.type
_entity.pdbx_description
1 polymer ?
#
loop_
_entity_poly.entity_id
_entity_poly.type
_entity_poly.pdbx_seq_one_letter_code
_entity_poly.pdbx_strand_id
1 'polypeptide(L)'
;MKRIFLLILWLFSAYVTSACPACEKQQPKLLRGITHGTGPDSQWDYVIIVVTVVFVIITLFLSVKWLIRPNESMQNHIKTSIINH
;
A
#
# COMPACT_ATOMS: atom_id res chain seq x y z
N MET A 1 17.86 -12.21 -14.51
CA MET A 1 17.86 -13.18 -13.38
C MET A 1 18.71 -12.72 -12.20
N LYS A 2 20.05 -12.70 -12.27
CA LYS A 2 20.92 -12.33 -11.12
C LYS A 2 20.64 -10.96 -10.49
N ARG A 3 20.39 -9.92 -11.32
CA ARG A 3 20.07 -8.56 -10.84
C ARG A 3 18.72 -8.47 -10.13
N ILE A 4 17.72 -9.20 -10.64
CA ILE A 4 16.38 -9.30 -10.03
C ILE A 4 16.49 -10.00 -8.68
N PHE A 5 17.26 -11.08 -8.60
CA PHE A 5 17.52 -11.80 -7.35
C PHE A 5 18.21 -10.91 -6.30
N LEU A 6 19.21 -10.12 -6.71
CA LEU A 6 19.90 -9.17 -5.82
C LEU A 6 18.96 -8.04 -5.36
N LEU A 7 18.09 -7.54 -6.24
CA LEU A 7 17.08 -6.53 -5.87
C LEU A 7 16.06 -7.08 -4.88
N ILE A 8 15.59 -8.32 -5.09
CA ILE A 8 14.69 -8.99 -4.14
C ILE A 8 15.38 -9.15 -2.79
N LEU A 9 16.63 -9.66 -2.76
CA LEU A 9 17.39 -9.82 -1.52
C LEU A 9 17.59 -8.49 -0.78
N TRP A 10 17.86 -7.41 -1.51
CA TRP A 10 18.01 -6.07 -0.94
C TRP A 10 16.69 -5.55 -0.34
N LEU A 11 15.56 -5.71 -1.05
CA LEU A 11 14.24 -5.32 -0.55
C LEU A 11 13.85 -6.10 0.70
N PHE A 12 14.17 -7.40 0.78
CA PHE A 12 13.88 -8.22 1.96
C PHE A 12 14.74 -7.85 3.19
N SER A 13 15.96 -7.35 2.99
CA SER A 13 16.83 -6.94 4.10
C SER A 13 16.30 -5.75 4.92
N ALA A 14 15.42 -4.92 4.33
CA ALA A 14 14.83 -3.78 5.02
C ALA A 14 13.75 -4.14 6.06
N TYR A 15 13.26 -5.39 6.06
CA TYR A 15 12.12 -5.80 6.90
C TYR A 15 12.52 -6.25 8.32
N VAL A 16 13.79 -6.47 8.63
CA VAL A 16 14.23 -7.11 9.89
C VAL A 16 14.54 -6.09 10.99
N THR A 17 13.67 -5.10 11.20
CA THR A 17 13.80 -4.17 12.34
C THR A 17 12.72 -4.50 13.38
N SER A 18 13.12 -5.18 14.45
CA SER A 18 12.26 -5.40 15.62
C SER A 18 12.22 -4.14 16.47
N ALA A 19 11.02 -3.69 16.86
CA ALA A 19 10.88 -2.57 17.79
C ALA A 19 11.53 -2.89 19.14
N CYS A 20 12.23 -1.94 19.74
CA CYS A 20 12.70 -2.10 21.12
C CYS A 20 11.50 -2.05 22.10
N PRO A 21 11.62 -2.58 23.33
CA PRO A 21 10.51 -2.62 24.29
C PRO A 21 9.89 -1.26 24.61
N ALA A 22 10.65 -0.18 24.49
CA ALA A 22 10.15 1.18 24.66
C ALA A 22 9.23 1.60 23.49
N CYS A 23 9.66 1.35 22.25
CA CYS A 23 8.86 1.63 21.05
C CYS A 23 7.59 0.78 20.99
N GLU A 24 7.65 -0.48 21.40
CA GLU A 24 6.49 -1.38 21.41
C GLU A 24 5.38 -0.90 22.37
N LYS A 25 5.74 -0.27 23.50
CA LYS A 25 4.75 0.32 24.43
C LYS A 25 4.02 1.52 23.83
N GLN A 26 4.69 2.28 22.97
CA GLN A 26 4.14 3.46 22.28
C GLN A 26 3.31 3.09 21.04
N GLN A 27 3.36 1.84 20.60
CA GLN A 27 2.51 1.35 19.53
C GLN A 27 1.04 1.22 20.00
N PRO A 28 0.07 1.36 19.08
CA PRO A 28 -1.33 1.18 19.40
C PRO A 28 -1.56 -0.23 19.95
N LYS A 29 -2.38 -0.37 21.01
CA LYS A 29 -2.58 -1.64 21.73
C LYS A 29 -2.86 -2.84 20.82
N LEU A 30 -3.60 -2.62 19.72
CA LEU A 30 -4.00 -3.64 18.76
C LEU A 30 -2.90 -4.05 17.77
N LEU A 31 -1.87 -3.22 17.58
CA LEU A 31 -0.84 -3.38 16.56
C LEU A 31 0.58 -3.46 17.14
N ARG A 32 0.70 -3.68 18.45
CA ARG A 32 1.99 -3.88 19.12
C ARG A 32 2.73 -5.08 18.53
N GLY A 33 4.01 -4.89 18.22
CA GLY A 33 4.87 -5.90 17.60
C GLY A 33 4.69 -6.03 16.08
N ILE A 34 3.71 -5.36 15.48
CA ILE A 34 3.43 -5.41 14.03
C ILE A 34 3.83 -4.09 13.37
N THR A 35 3.36 -2.97 13.90
CA THR A 35 3.65 -1.65 13.36
C THR A 35 5.00 -1.13 13.83
N HIS A 36 5.72 -0.44 12.97
CA HIS A 36 6.94 0.28 13.31
C HIS A 36 6.57 1.75 13.59
N GLY A 37 7.14 2.35 14.64
CA GLY A 37 6.85 3.73 15.02
C GLY A 37 5.77 3.88 16.09
N THR A 38 5.54 5.13 16.51
CA THR A 38 4.53 5.48 17.51
C THR A 38 3.14 5.41 16.91
N GLY A 39 2.15 5.04 17.73
CA GLY A 39 0.75 5.15 17.35
C GLY A 39 0.32 6.61 17.17
N PRO A 40 -0.91 6.84 16.66
CA PRO A 40 -1.48 8.18 16.58
C PRO A 40 -1.58 8.82 17.96
N ASP A 41 -1.24 10.11 18.06
CA ASP A 41 -1.18 10.85 19.32
C ASP A 41 -2.58 11.22 19.83
N SER A 42 -3.52 11.47 18.93
CA SER A 42 -4.90 11.90 19.23
C SER A 42 -5.96 10.94 18.68
N GLN A 43 -7.14 10.93 19.31
CA GLN A 43 -8.30 10.21 18.78
C GLN A 43 -8.74 10.71 17.40
N TRP A 44 -8.49 11.99 17.09
CA TRP A 44 -8.79 12.57 15.79
C TRP A 44 -7.91 12.00 14.67
N ASP A 45 -6.69 11.59 14.98
CA ASP A 45 -5.79 10.99 14.01
C ASP A 45 -6.34 9.65 13.50
N TYR A 46 -7.03 8.89 14.37
CA TYR A 46 -7.72 7.67 13.97
C TYR A 46 -8.87 7.94 12.99
N VAL A 47 -9.58 9.06 13.14
CA VAL A 47 -10.63 9.46 12.20
C VAL A 47 -10.02 9.74 10.82
N ILE A 48 -8.92 10.49 10.79
CA ILE A 48 -8.20 10.79 9.55
C ILE A 48 -7.74 9.48 8.88
N ILE A 49 -7.11 8.57 9.64
CA ILE A 49 -6.66 7.27 9.12
C ILE A 49 -7.82 6.50 8.50
N VAL A 50 -8.97 6.40 9.17
CA VAL A 50 -10.14 5.67 8.65
C VAL A 50 -10.65 6.31 7.36
N VAL A 51 -10.76 7.64 7.32
CA VAL A 51 -11.19 8.37 6.12
C VAL A 51 -10.21 8.15 4.96
N THR A 52 -8.91 8.22 5.21
CA THR A 52 -7.88 7.94 4.20
C THR A 52 -7.97 6.51 3.69
N VAL A 53 -8.14 5.51 4.57
CA VAL A 53 -8.30 4.10 4.15
C VAL A 53 -9.51 3.94 3.23
N VAL A 54 -10.64 4.58 3.54
CA VAL A 54 -11.84 4.56 2.68
C VAL A 54 -11.53 5.14 1.30
N PHE A 55 -10.86 6.30 1.23
CA PHE A 55 -10.44 6.89 -0.05
C PHE A 55 -9.49 5.99 -0.84
N VAL A 56 -8.52 5.36 -0.18
CA VAL A 56 -7.59 4.42 -0.83
C VAL A 56 -8.33 3.22 -1.41
N ILE A 57 -9.28 2.64 -0.68
CA ILE A 57 -10.08 1.51 -1.17
C ILE A 57 -10.91 1.92 -2.39
N ILE A 58 -11.57 3.08 -2.34
CA ILE A 58 -12.38 3.60 -3.45
C ILE A 58 -11.51 3.84 -4.69
N THR A 59 -10.39 4.55 -4.52
CA THR A 59 -9.48 4.86 -5.62
C THR A 59 -8.82 3.62 -6.21
N LEU A 60 -8.42 2.66 -5.37
CA LEU A 60 -7.90 1.37 -5.82
C LEU A 60 -8.96 0.60 -6.62
N PHE A 61 -10.20 0.53 -6.11
CA PHE A 61 -11.30 -0.12 -6.81
C PHE A 61 -11.55 0.51 -8.18
N LEU A 62 -11.64 1.83 -8.27
CA LEU A 62 -11.86 2.54 -9.54
C LEU A 62 -10.67 2.36 -10.50
N SER A 63 -9.44 2.43 -9.98
CA SER A 63 -8.23 2.19 -10.76
C SER A 63 -8.25 0.79 -11.38
N VAL A 64 -8.52 -0.25 -10.59
CA VAL A 64 -8.63 -1.64 -11.08
C VAL A 64 -9.82 -1.77 -12.05
N LYS A 65 -10.99 -1.22 -11.72
CA LYS A 65 -12.19 -1.26 -12.57
C LYS A 65 -11.91 -0.73 -13.97
N TRP A 66 -11.28 0.45 -14.08
CA TRP A 66 -10.96 1.09 -15.35
C TRP A 66 -9.71 0.53 -16.02
N LEU A 67 -8.86 -0.18 -15.29
CA LEU A 67 -7.77 -0.95 -15.88
C LEU A 67 -8.29 -2.21 -16.59
N ILE A 68 -9.26 -2.91 -15.99
CA ILE A 68 -9.84 -4.15 -16.56
C ILE A 68 -10.90 -3.86 -17.62
N ARG A 69 -11.80 -2.90 -17.36
CA ARG A 69 -12.89 -2.52 -18.27
C ARG A 69 -12.85 -1.01 -18.52
N PRO A 70 -11.92 -0.55 -19.38
CA PRO A 70 -11.90 0.84 -19.80
C PRO A 70 -13.21 1.14 -20.56
N ASN A 71 -13.93 2.16 -20.14
CA ASN A 71 -15.14 2.63 -20.82
C ASN A 71 -14.79 3.63 -21.94
N GLU A 72 -13.68 3.38 -22.63
CA GLU A 72 -13.18 4.21 -23.73
C GLU A 72 -13.67 3.59 -25.05
N SER A 73 -14.55 4.28 -25.76
CA SER A 73 -15.10 3.84 -27.06
C SER A 73 -14.20 4.16 -28.25
N MET A 74 -13.02 4.72 -28.01
CA MET A 74 -12.11 5.20 -29.05
C MET A 74 -11.17 4.07 -29.50
N GLN A 75 -11.29 3.65 -30.76
CA GLN A 75 -10.52 2.53 -31.33
C GLN A 75 -8.99 2.73 -31.30
N ASN A 76 -8.50 3.97 -31.21
CA ASN A 76 -7.08 4.34 -31.31
C ASN A 76 -6.40 4.69 -29.97
N HIS A 77 -6.86 4.12 -28.86
CA HIS A 77 -6.20 4.35 -27.55
C HIS A 77 -5.02 3.39 -27.33
N ILE A 78 -3.94 3.88 -26.72
CA ILE A 78 -2.72 3.10 -26.43
C ILE A 78 -3.03 1.81 -25.63
N LYS A 79 -4.09 1.81 -24.80
CA LYS A 79 -4.50 0.65 -24.00
C LYS A 79 -5.18 -0.46 -24.82
N THR A 80 -5.99 -0.15 -25.83
CA THR A 80 -6.58 -1.16 -26.72
C THR A 80 -5.53 -1.81 -27.61
N SER A 81 -4.44 -1.12 -27.94
CA SER A 81 -3.32 -1.70 -28.70
C SER A 81 -2.53 -2.77 -27.94
N ILE A 82 -2.49 -2.73 -26.60
CA ILE A 82 -1.73 -3.68 -25.77
C ILE A 82 -2.58 -4.92 -25.43
N ILE A 83 -3.89 -4.75 -25.24
CA ILE A 83 -4.80 -5.85 -24.85
C ILE A 83 -5.21 -6.71 -26.06
N ASN A 84 -5.19 -6.14 -27.27
CA ASN A 84 -5.68 -6.80 -28.49
C ASN A 84 -4.55 -7.33 -29.40
N HIS A 85 -3.32 -7.41 -28.88
CA HIS A 85 -2.13 -7.91 -29.57
C HIS A 85 -1.44 -8.98 -28.71
#